data_AF-A0A2V9UYW8-F1
#
_entry.id   AF-A0A2V9UYW8-F1
#
_cell.length_a   1.000
_cell.length_b   1.000
_cell.length_c   1.000
_cell.angle_alpha   90.00
_cell.angle_beta   90.00
_cell.angle_gamma   90.00
#
_symmetry.space_group_name_H-M   'P 1'
#
loop_
_entity.id
_entity.type
_entity.pdbx_description
1 polymer ?
#
loop_
_entity_poly.entity_id
_entity_poly.type
_entity_poly.pdbx_seq_one_letter_code
_entity_poly.pdbx_strand_id
1 'polypeptide(L)'
;MEQERSLPIRVLVVWEPILPTDWSRPSGMVQSRISDTRVVQYWDNDHLVAMELQHQLSSEPSCCQRKGTLWDLAVLYGKQAQWGSSSPVFADGPVVDAAPDLAKLLASPQMQTSSTH
;
A
#
# COMPACT_ATOMS: atom_id res chain seq x y z
N MET A 1 18.27 21.38 13.39
CA MET A 1 17.71 20.79 12.17
C MET A 1 17.39 19.36 12.55
N GLU A 2 16.16 19.13 13.04
CA GLU A 2 15.73 17.83 13.55
C GLU A 2 15.71 16.88 12.36
N GLN A 3 16.63 15.93 12.36
CA GLN A 3 16.63 14.84 11.41
C GLN A 3 15.44 13.95 11.80
N GLU A 4 14.27 14.21 11.23
CA GLU A 4 13.17 13.26 11.28
C GLU A 4 13.73 11.94 10.73
N ARG A 5 13.99 10.99 11.64
CA ARG A 5 14.51 9.68 11.29
C ARG A 5 13.48 9.04 10.38
N SER A 6 13.78 8.99 9.09
CA SER A 6 12.95 8.27 8.13
C SER A 6 12.81 6.84 8.62
N LEU A 7 11.59 6.44 8.94
CA LEU A 7 11.34 5.07 9.36
C LEU A 7 11.77 4.14 8.24
N PRO A 8 12.40 2.99 8.55
CA PRO A 8 12.79 2.01 7.56
C PRO A 8 11.55 1.26 7.05
N ILE A 9 10.69 1.98 6.32
CA ILE A 9 9.50 1.46 5.67
C ILE A 9 9.86 1.04 4.24
N ARG A 10 9.32 -0.10 3.83
CA ARG A 10 9.29 -0.50 2.42
C ARG A 10 7.95 -0.06 1.85
N VAL A 11 7.99 0.69 0.76
CA VAL A 11 6.76 1.12 0.07
C VAL A 11 6.68 0.38 -1.26
N LEU A 12 5.58 -0.33 -1.46
CA LEU A 12 5.28 -1.01 -2.72
C LEU A 12 4.12 -0.29 -3.38
N VAL A 13 4.30 0.14 -4.63
CA VAL A 13 3.20 0.66 -5.45
C VAL A 13 2.91 -0.38 -6.51
N VAL A 14 1.73 -0.97 -6.43
CA VAL A 14 1.26 -1.99 -7.37
C VAL A 14 0.28 -1.32 -8.32
N TRP A 15 0.66 -1.28 -9.59
CA TRP A 15 -0.18 -0.80 -10.66
C TRP A 15 -0.96 -1.98 -11.25
N GLU A 16 -2.27 -1.81 -11.38
CA GLU A 16 -3.17 -2.84 -11.90
C GLU A 16 -4.01 -2.30 -13.07
N PRO A 17 -4.44 -3.15 -14.02
CA PRO A 17 -5.33 -2.74 -15.10
C PRO A 17 -6.78 -2.57 -14.63
N ILE A 18 -7.18 -1.35 -14.28
CA ILE A 18 -8.53 -1.07 -13.74
C ILE A 18 -9.51 -0.61 -14.83
N LEU A 19 -9.00 0.04 -15.87
CA LEU A 19 -9.76 0.50 -17.02
C LEU A 19 -9.60 -0.46 -18.21
N PRO A 20 -10.62 -0.56 -19.09
CA PRO A 20 -10.51 -1.33 -20.34
C PRO A 20 -9.36 -0.90 -21.26
N THR A 21 -8.77 0.27 -21.01
CA THR A 21 -7.66 0.87 -21.77
C THR A 21 -6.29 0.67 -21.11
N ASP A 22 -6.22 0.03 -19.94
CA ASP A 22 -4.96 -0.20 -19.22
C ASP A 22 -4.25 -1.44 -19.77
N TRP A 23 -3.79 -1.36 -21.03
CA TRP A 23 -3.19 -2.50 -21.72
C TRP A 23 -1.72 -2.77 -21.37
N SER A 24 -1.11 -1.88 -20.59
CA SER A 24 0.29 -1.99 -20.21
C SER A 24 0.57 -1.22 -18.93
N ARG A 25 1.71 -1.56 -18.30
CA ARG A 25 2.25 -0.83 -17.16
C ARG A 25 2.34 0.68 -17.44
N PRO A 26 2.18 1.52 -16.40
CA PRO A 26 2.31 2.96 -16.57
C PRO A 26 3.67 3.35 -17.18
N SER A 27 3.68 4.42 -17.96
CA SER A 27 4.90 4.94 -18.56
C SER A 27 5.89 5.41 -17.49
N GLY A 28 7.17 5.54 -17.86
CA GLY A 28 8.19 6.07 -16.94
C GLY A 28 7.85 7.47 -16.40
N MET A 29 7.14 8.29 -17.20
CA MET A 29 6.67 9.62 -16.78
C MET A 29 5.56 9.56 -15.72
N VAL A 30 4.68 8.55 -15.78
CA VAL A 30 3.66 8.35 -14.74
C VAL A 30 4.33 7.84 -13.47
N GLN A 31 5.20 6.84 -13.60
CA GLN A 31 5.94 6.29 -12.46
C GLN A 31 6.83 7.35 -11.77
N SER A 32 7.43 8.28 -12.53
CA SER A 32 8.28 9.34 -11.97
C SER A 32 7.53 10.37 -11.12
N ARG A 33 6.19 10.37 -11.13
CA ARG A 33 5.39 11.19 -10.20
C ARG A 33 5.54 10.73 -8.75
N ILE A 34 5.93 9.47 -8.55
CA ILE A 34 6.26 8.89 -7.24
C ILE A 34 7.78 8.77 -7.18
N SER A 35 8.45 9.83 -6.71
CA SER A 35 9.91 9.96 -6.74
C SER A 35 10.62 9.53 -5.45
N ASP A 36 9.89 9.05 -4.45
CA ASP A 36 10.46 8.59 -3.18
C ASP A 36 11.34 7.35 -3.40
N THR A 37 12.59 7.40 -2.94
CA THR A 37 13.60 6.35 -3.16
C THR A 37 13.32 5.05 -2.43
N ARG A 38 12.36 5.04 -1.47
CA ARG A 38 11.92 3.83 -0.76
C ARG A 38 10.89 3.04 -1.56
N VAL A 39 10.31 3.64 -2.60
CA VAL A 39 9.25 3.05 -3.40
C VAL A 39 9.82 2.08 -4.42
N VAL A 40 9.24 0.88 -4.44
CA VAL A 40 9.40 -0.08 -5.53
C VAL A 40 8.06 -0.21 -6.24
N GLN A 41 8.05 -0.01 -7.56
CA GLN A 41 6.84 -0.04 -8.37
C GLN A 41 6.74 -1.36 -9.14
N TYR A 42 5.57 -1.99 -9.13
CA TYR A 42 5.28 -3.25 -9.82
C TYR A 42 4.08 -3.09 -10.74
N TRP A 43 4.06 -3.88 -11.81
CA TRP A 43 2.89 -4.07 -12.65
C TRP A 43 2.31 -5.44 -12.36
N ASP A 44 1.05 -5.48 -11.95
CA ASP A 44 0.31 -6.71 -11.71
C ASP A 44 -0.87 -6.77 -12.67
N ASN A 45 -0.63 -7.40 -13.82
CA ASN A 45 -1.64 -7.54 -14.87
C ASN A 45 -2.79 -8.46 -14.47
N ASP A 46 -2.52 -9.39 -13.56
CA ASP A 46 -3.41 -10.51 -13.26
C ASP A 46 -4.09 -10.33 -11.90
N HIS A 47 -3.95 -9.14 -11.29
CA HIS A 47 -4.56 -8.74 -10.02
C HIS A 47 -4.23 -9.68 -8.84
N LEU A 48 -3.07 -10.34 -8.88
CA LEU A 48 -2.67 -11.31 -7.86
C LEU A 48 -2.59 -10.67 -6.46
N VAL A 49 -2.06 -9.45 -6.38
CA VAL A 49 -1.97 -8.69 -5.13
C VAL A 49 -3.35 -8.28 -4.64
N ALA A 50 -4.21 -7.70 -5.49
CA ALA A 50 -5.57 -7.38 -5.11
C ALA A 50 -6.37 -8.60 -4.63
N MET A 51 -6.25 -9.74 -5.31
CA MET A 51 -6.91 -10.99 -4.90
C MET A 51 -6.44 -11.45 -3.53
N GLU A 52 -5.12 -11.50 -3.31
CA GLU A 52 -4.54 -11.91 -2.03
C GLU A 52 -4.91 -10.94 -0.90
N LEU A 53 -4.93 -9.64 -1.17
CA LEU A 53 -5.42 -8.64 -0.22
C LEU A 53 -6.88 -8.89 0.16
N GLN A 54 -7.75 -9.18 -0.81
CA GLN A 54 -9.16 -9.47 -0.53
C GLN A 54 -9.32 -10.66 0.44
N HIS A 55 -8.43 -11.65 0.39
CA HIS A 55 -8.43 -12.77 1.34
C HIS A 55 -7.93 -12.41 2.74
N GLN A 56 -7.03 -11.43 2.86
CA GLN A 56 -6.44 -11.03 4.14
C GLN A 56 -7.27 -9.99 4.91
N LEU A 57 -8.13 -9.25 4.21
CA LEU A 57 -9.00 -8.24 4.82
C LEU A 57 -10.12 -8.91 5.61
N SER A 58 -10.25 -8.54 6.89
CA SER A 58 -11.32 -9.03 7.77
C SER A 58 -12.72 -8.54 7.36
N SER A 59 -12.77 -7.47 6.58
CA SER A 59 -13.97 -6.89 5.99
C SER A 59 -13.61 -6.22 4.68
N GLU A 60 -14.45 -6.36 3.67
CA GLU A 60 -14.26 -5.62 2.43
C GLU A 60 -14.40 -4.11 2.68
N PRO A 61 -13.51 -3.27 2.13
CA PRO A 61 -13.64 -1.83 2.22
C PRO A 61 -14.91 -1.41 1.47
N SER A 62 -15.63 -0.42 2.02
CA SER A 62 -16.85 0.13 1.41
C SER A 62 -16.58 0.90 0.11
N CYS A 63 -15.32 1.24 -0.13
CA CYS A 63 -14.79 1.89 -1.31
C CYS A 63 -13.99 0.91 -2.18
N CYS A 64 -13.27 1.47 -3.16
CA CYS A 64 -12.00 0.88 -3.59
C CYS A 64 -12.13 -0.48 -4.28
N GLN A 65 -13.28 -0.74 -4.92
CA GLN A 65 -13.49 -1.90 -5.76
C GLN A 65 -14.03 -1.48 -7.12
N ARG A 66 -13.61 -2.20 -8.16
CA ARG A 66 -14.21 -2.10 -9.49
C ARG A 66 -14.26 -3.47 -10.12
N LYS A 67 -15.48 -3.93 -10.42
CA LYS A 67 -15.75 -5.28 -10.95
C LYS A 67 -15.15 -6.41 -10.08
N GLY A 68 -15.12 -6.22 -8.77
CA GLY A 68 -14.58 -7.18 -7.81
C GLY A 68 -13.06 -7.10 -7.58
N THR A 69 -12.34 -6.24 -8.31
CA THR A 69 -10.91 -6.00 -8.08
C THR A 69 -10.72 -4.84 -7.11
N LEU A 70 -9.94 -5.05 -6.05
CA LEU A 70 -9.51 -3.97 -5.15
C LEU A 70 -8.56 -3.02 -5.86
N TRP A 71 -8.83 -1.72 -5.78
CA TRP A 71 -8.01 -0.66 -6.37
C TRP A 71 -8.16 0.64 -5.59
N ASP A 72 -7.22 1.57 -5.73
CA ASP A 72 -7.22 2.83 -4.98
C ASP A 72 -7.26 2.61 -3.46
N LEU A 73 -6.50 1.61 -2.99
CA LEU A 73 -6.44 1.17 -1.61
C LEU A 73 -5.03 1.40 -1.05
N ALA A 74 -4.96 1.90 0.19
CA ALA A 74 -3.72 1.94 0.96
C ALA A 74 -3.76 0.90 2.08
N VAL A 75 -2.72 0.07 2.16
CA VAL A 75 -2.62 -1.02 3.15
C VAL A 75 -1.31 -0.89 3.93
N LEU A 76 -1.39 -0.95 5.25
CA LEU A 76 -0.24 -0.96 6.14
C LEU A 76 -0.16 -2.28 6.88
N TYR A 77 1.04 -2.87 6.85
CA TYR A 77 1.38 -4.05 7.63
C TYR A 77 2.32 -3.67 8.78
N GLY A 78 2.20 -4.38 9.90
CA GLY A 78 3.15 -4.26 11.00
C GLY A 78 4.56 -4.70 10.61
N LYS A 79 5.58 -4.26 11.35
CA LYS A 79 6.99 -4.55 11.08
C LYS A 79 7.32 -6.05 11.04
N GLN A 80 6.57 -6.87 11.79
CA GLN A 80 6.73 -8.32 11.88
C GLN A 80 5.75 -9.08 10.98
N ALA A 81 4.99 -8.38 10.13
CA ALA A 81 4.03 -9.01 9.26
C ALA A 81 4.70 -9.93 8.25
N GLN A 82 4.03 -11.03 7.98
CA GLN A 82 4.37 -12.01 6.96
C GLN A 82 3.26 -12.03 5.92
N TRP A 83 3.64 -11.87 4.66
CA TRP A 83 2.71 -11.95 3.54
C TRP A 83 1.93 -13.27 3.55
N GLY A 84 0.62 -13.22 3.27
CA GLY A 84 -0.25 -14.40 3.22
C GLY A 84 -0.68 -14.96 4.58
N SER A 85 -0.24 -14.38 5.69
CA SER A 85 -0.56 -14.90 7.04
C SER A 85 -0.90 -13.82 8.06
N SER A 86 -0.41 -12.60 7.87
CA SER A 86 -0.73 -11.45 8.72
C SER A 86 -1.85 -10.64 8.10
N SER A 87 -2.84 -10.24 8.89
CA SER A 87 -3.79 -9.20 8.49
C SER A 87 -3.13 -7.82 8.57
N PRO A 88 -3.51 -6.88 7.70
CA PRO A 88 -3.01 -5.52 7.79
C PRO A 88 -3.52 -4.81 9.04
N VAL A 89 -2.72 -3.89 9.57
CA VAL A 89 -3.11 -3.03 10.71
C VAL A 89 -3.91 -1.81 10.27
N PHE A 90 -3.91 -1.51 8.98
CA PHE A 90 -4.73 -0.50 8.33
C PHE A 90 -4.97 -0.90 6.89
N ALA A 91 -6.19 -0.75 6.42
CA ALA A 91 -6.57 -0.90 5.03
C ALA A 91 -7.76 0.00 4.76
N ASP A 92 -7.56 1.03 3.93
CA ASP A 92 -8.62 1.99 3.60
C ASP A 92 -8.34 2.70 2.28
N GLY A 93 -9.35 3.37 1.74
CA GLY A 93 -9.21 4.25 0.61
C GLY A 93 -10.46 5.12 0.35
N PRO A 94 -10.56 5.81 -0.80
CA PRO A 94 -9.50 6.06 -1.79
C PRO A 94 -8.18 6.51 -1.18
N VAL A 95 -7.03 6.28 -1.83
CA VAL A 95 -5.71 6.59 -1.26
C VAL A 95 -5.62 8.05 -0.78
N VAL A 96 -6.25 8.98 -1.52
CA VAL A 96 -6.29 10.41 -1.17
C VAL A 96 -7.02 10.69 0.15
N ASP A 97 -8.04 9.91 0.45
CA ASP A 97 -8.86 10.05 1.66
C ASP A 97 -8.24 9.29 2.84
N ALA A 98 -7.58 8.16 2.58
CA ALA A 98 -6.87 7.35 3.56
C ALA A 98 -5.54 7.96 4.03
N ALA A 99 -4.91 8.81 3.20
CA ALA A 99 -3.58 9.36 3.46
C ALA A 99 -3.40 10.06 4.83
N PRO A 100 -4.34 10.89 5.32
CA PRO A 100 -4.20 11.56 6.62
C PRO A 100 -4.11 10.57 7.80
N ASP A 101 -4.93 9.52 7.79
CA ASP A 101 -4.95 8.54 8.88
C ASP A 101 -3.78 7.57 8.80
N LEU A 102 -3.40 7.17 7.58
CA LEU A 102 -2.16 6.42 7.36
C LEU A 102 -0.93 7.20 7.87
N ALA A 103 -0.86 8.51 7.62
CA ALA A 103 0.24 9.35 8.09
C ALA A 103 0.33 9.38 9.63
N LYS A 104 -0.80 9.46 10.33
CA LYS A 104 -0.84 9.39 11.81
C LYS A 104 -0.31 8.05 12.33
N LEU A 105 -0.68 6.95 11.68
CA LEU A 105 -0.21 5.62 12.05
C LEU A 105 1.29 5.47 11.82
N LEU A 106 1.81 5.95 10.69
CA LEU A 106 3.24 5.93 10.40
C LEU A 106 4.05 6.79 11.39
N ALA A 107 3.50 7.91 11.85
CA ALA A 107 4.14 8.75 12.87
C ALA A 107 4.11 8.14 14.29
N SER A 108 3.32 7.09 14.54
CA SER A 108 3.11 6.55 15.88
C SER A 108 4.30 5.73 16.41
N PRO A 109 4.68 5.84 17.70
CA PRO A 109 5.84 5.15 18.29
C PRO A 109 5.81 3.62 18.17
N GLN A 110 4.62 3.01 18.06
CA GLN A 110 4.46 1.56 17.89
C GLN A 110 5.00 1.04 16.55
N MET A 111 5.15 1.91 15.55
CA MET A 111 5.84 1.62 14.28
C MET A 111 7.36 1.84 14.38
N GLN A 112 7.85 2.46 15.46
CA GLN A 112 9.25 2.88 15.62
C GLN A 112 10.05 2.01 16.60
N THR A 113 9.39 1.16 17.40
CA THR A 113 10.06 0.36 18.44
C THR A 113 10.23 -1.10 18.04
N SER A 114 11.48 -1.48 17.79
CA SER A 114 11.98 -2.76 18.29
C SER A 114 13.38 -2.49 18.81
N SER A 115 13.47 -2.13 20.09
CA SER A 115 14.73 -2.27 20.81
C SER A 115 14.98 -3.75 21.01
N THR A 116 16.20 -4.12 20.67
CA THR A 116 16.94 -5.35 20.88
C THR A 116 16.59 -6.07 22.19
N HIS A 117 16.46 -7.40 22.10
CA HIS A 117 16.97 -8.32 23.12
C HIS A 117 17.98 -9.24 22.47
#